data_AF-A0A8J3R8J0-F1
#
_entry.id   AF-A0A8J3R8J0-F1
#
_cell.length_a   1.000
_cell.length_b   1.000
_cell.length_c   1.000
_cell.angle_alpha   90.00
_cell.angle_beta   90.00
_cell.angle_gamma   90.00
#
_symmetry.space_group_name_H-M   'P 1'
#
loop_
_entity.id
_entity.type
_entity.pdbx_description
1 polymer ?
#
loop_
_entity_poly.entity_id
_entity_poly.type
_entity_poly.pdbx_seq_one_letter_code
_entity_poly.pdbx_strand_id
1 'polypeptide(L)'
;MPRLYKLLAVPVAHSAIAAPLLAAPLVAPLPMHPHPSGSTDRVTPGAVRVESSSHVSVTLLDDRSIIKQIVREYDTELAKGSGFTVTPDGVVVTATQVVRTDRDPRVYAANRVFAEYFKVKIPADFQRHTLDDPDLNRRLQACYPPQKTDSTCIAQVTTNVAVFPYLDPPAPGGLPAQILTTGAAPTAPAVLKVTKGGEKATLPTVPLGTALGGAVESTDVMTLTGRPSAKLPPKLDTAHLDPPGSRTFKEKEKDKVATLLKNGAAGAALIDDGKSEVIGLLAGGGDVPTTVTPVEEIRTALVTAGVTPRRGPVDNVYETALASYHNKQFANAIPVLQQVLNLRSDHAVAIDHLKEARAKAGTGEDKGGAAAKPTAVPAEETSATSPLIPLAGGLAVLAVLAGVAVPLVRRRRAAAAQASETPPQTAESWPTHAVTQVIGQPGPAGNVASADPSPPGGTSQPSVPSQPSVPSAPSVPSQPSVPSVASVPSRPPVISGPSGQPQMSFCTQCGMRLGQGHRFCGFCGNPVDS
;
A
#
# COMPACT_ATOMS: atom_id res chain seq x y z
N MET A 1 44.50 -22.09 37.28
CA MET A 1 45.36 -21.39 38.26
C MET A 1 45.05 -19.90 38.22
N PRO A 2 44.71 -19.26 39.35
CA PRO A 2 44.17 -17.89 39.41
C PRO A 2 45.22 -16.84 39.87
N ARG A 3 45.02 -15.57 39.49
CA ARG A 3 45.55 -14.37 40.16
C ARG A 3 44.44 -13.31 40.05
N LEU A 4 43.61 -13.01 41.06
CA LEU A 4 43.88 -12.37 42.36
C LEU A 4 44.57 -11.02 42.21
N TYR A 5 43.78 -9.93 42.17
CA TYR A 5 44.20 -8.61 42.65
C TYR A 5 43.06 -7.96 43.45
N LYS A 6 43.42 -7.61 44.69
CA LYS A 6 42.62 -6.94 45.72
C LYS A 6 42.96 -5.44 45.72
N LEU A 7 41.92 -4.64 46.01
CA LEU A 7 41.86 -3.46 46.87
C LEU A 7 42.85 -2.30 46.66
N LEU A 8 42.30 -1.09 46.51
CA LEU A 8 42.62 0.06 47.36
C LEU A 8 41.43 1.03 47.38
N ALA A 9 41.00 1.39 48.59
CA ALA A 9 39.97 2.37 48.90
C ALA A 9 40.63 3.65 49.42
N VAL A 10 40.03 4.81 49.12
CA VAL A 10 40.27 6.10 49.81
C VAL A 10 38.92 6.78 50.00
N PRO A 11 38.59 7.30 51.19
CA PRO A 11 37.34 8.01 51.44
C PRO A 11 37.51 9.51 51.17
N VAL A 12 36.49 10.14 50.59
CA VAL A 12 36.34 11.59 50.59
C VAL A 12 34.98 11.92 51.20
N ALA A 13 35.03 12.46 52.42
CA ALA A 13 33.90 13.05 53.10
C ALA A 13 33.75 14.51 52.64
N HIS A 14 32.58 14.91 52.13
CA HIS A 14 32.18 16.31 52.06
C HIS A 14 30.65 16.46 52.29
N SER A 15 30.36 17.07 53.44
CA SER A 15 29.37 18.12 53.69
C SER A 15 27.94 17.97 53.15
N ALA A 16 27.03 17.63 54.06
CA ALA A 16 25.61 17.80 53.91
C ALA A 16 25.20 19.29 53.98
N ILE A 17 24.55 19.79 52.94
CA ILE A 17 23.79 21.05 52.95
C ILE A 17 22.31 20.65 52.97
N ALA A 18 21.65 20.91 54.10
CA ALA A 18 20.21 20.71 54.27
C ALA A 18 19.46 21.88 53.61
N ALA A 19 18.76 21.60 52.52
CA ALA A 19 17.77 22.50 51.94
C ALA A 19 16.35 22.07 52.38
N PRO A 20 15.44 23.02 52.68
CA PRO A 20 14.08 22.70 53.10
C PRO A 20 13.27 22.17 51.90
N LEU A 21 12.85 20.91 51.97
CA LEU A 21 11.85 20.33 51.06
C LEU A 21 10.49 21.01 51.29
N LEU A 22 10.08 21.84 50.34
CA LEU A 22 8.68 22.17 50.11
C LEU A 22 7.99 20.92 49.56
N ALA A 23 7.21 20.26 50.41
CA ALA A 23 6.34 19.15 50.03
C ALA A 23 5.19 19.66 49.15
N ALA A 24 5.41 19.69 47.84
CA ALA A 24 4.31 19.74 46.88
C ALA A 24 3.61 18.37 46.89
N PRO A 25 2.26 18.30 46.95
CA PRO A 25 1.56 17.04 46.85
C PRO A 25 1.87 16.42 45.49
N LEU A 26 2.54 15.26 45.52
CA LEU A 26 2.64 14.35 44.38
C LEU A 26 1.20 13.97 43.98
N VAL A 27 0.68 14.65 42.97
CA VAL A 27 -0.49 14.18 42.24
C VAL A 27 -0.05 12.86 41.61
N ALA A 28 -0.45 11.76 42.23
CA ALA A 28 -0.29 10.44 41.63
C ALA A 28 -0.92 10.51 40.22
N PRO A 29 -0.21 10.05 39.17
CA PRO A 29 -0.82 9.97 37.85
C PRO A 29 -2.09 9.13 38.00
N LEU A 30 -3.23 9.74 37.67
CA LEU A 30 -4.49 9.01 37.59
C LEU A 30 -4.24 7.79 36.70
N PRO A 31 -4.70 6.58 37.09
CA PRO A 31 -4.61 5.41 36.24
C PRO A 31 -5.27 5.78 34.93
N MET A 32 -4.47 5.89 33.85
CA MET A 32 -5.02 5.98 32.51
C MET A 32 -5.87 4.72 32.34
N HIS A 33 -7.18 4.92 32.30
CA HIS A 33 -8.15 3.86 32.07
C HIS A 33 -7.64 3.03 30.89
N PRO A 34 -7.54 1.69 31.00
CA PRO A 34 -7.17 0.86 29.87
C PRO A 34 -8.11 1.22 28.73
N HIS A 35 -7.56 1.80 27.66
CA HIS A 35 -8.33 1.99 26.44
C HIS A 35 -8.90 0.62 26.09
N PRO A 36 -10.21 0.50 25.79
CA PRO A 36 -10.75 -0.74 25.27
C PRO A 36 -9.84 -1.11 24.08
N SER A 37 -9.13 -2.24 24.21
CA SER A 37 -8.21 -2.89 23.26
C SER A 37 -8.03 -2.13 21.95
N GLY A 38 -6.81 -1.66 21.69
CA GLY A 38 -6.48 -0.75 20.61
C GLY A 38 -7.02 -1.23 19.27
N SER A 39 -8.19 -0.73 18.92
CA SER A 39 -8.98 -1.18 17.79
C SER A 39 -8.16 -1.26 16.51
N THR A 40 -8.08 -2.46 15.95
CA THR A 40 -7.55 -2.74 14.61
C THR A 40 -8.24 -1.91 13.53
N ASP A 41 -9.40 -1.30 13.82
CA ASP A 41 -10.12 -0.41 12.92
C ASP A 41 -9.29 0.77 12.43
N ARG A 42 -8.24 1.22 13.16
CA ARG A 42 -7.31 2.25 12.65
C ARG A 42 -6.47 1.76 11.47
N VAL A 43 -6.26 0.45 11.35
CA VAL A 43 -5.41 -0.18 10.33
C VAL A 43 -6.26 -0.80 9.21
N THR A 44 -7.41 -1.40 9.54
CA THR A 44 -8.28 -2.15 8.62
C THR A 44 -8.59 -1.40 7.30
N PRO A 45 -8.93 -0.09 7.28
CA PRO A 45 -9.19 0.64 6.05
C PRO A 45 -8.00 0.71 5.08
N GLY A 46 -6.77 0.67 5.62
CA GLY A 46 -5.55 0.72 4.84
C GLY A 46 -5.13 -0.63 4.25
N ALA A 47 -5.88 -1.71 4.53
CA ALA A 47 -5.62 -3.04 4.00
C ALA A 47 -5.78 -3.08 2.48
N VAL A 48 -4.83 -3.73 1.80
CA VAL A 48 -4.91 -3.95 0.36
C VAL A 48 -4.50 -5.38 0.01
N ARG A 49 -5.11 -5.91 -1.05
CA ARG A 49 -4.63 -7.13 -1.70
C ARG A 49 -3.77 -6.76 -2.89
N VAL A 50 -2.67 -7.47 -3.08
CA VAL A 50 -1.75 -7.27 -4.21
C VAL A 50 -1.75 -8.53 -5.05
N GLU A 51 -1.99 -8.37 -6.35
CA GLU A 51 -1.91 -9.43 -7.35
C GLU A 51 -0.88 -9.02 -8.41
N SER A 52 0.08 -9.89 -8.69
CA SER A 52 1.03 -9.72 -9.78
C SER A 52 0.79 -10.76 -10.87
N SER A 53 0.84 -10.30 -12.11
CA SER A 53 0.79 -11.15 -13.30
C SER A 53 1.93 -10.78 -14.25
N SER A 54 2.22 -11.66 -15.19
CA SER A 54 3.13 -11.37 -16.29
C SER A 54 2.42 -11.52 -17.60
N HIS A 55 2.58 -10.51 -18.44
CA HIS A 55 2.29 -10.59 -19.86
C HIS A 55 3.58 -11.00 -20.59
N VAL A 56 3.52 -12.06 -21.37
CA VAL A 56 4.67 -12.60 -22.10
C VAL A 56 4.35 -12.65 -23.59
N SER A 57 5.10 -11.90 -24.39
CA SER A 57 5.11 -12.04 -25.84
C SER A 57 6.26 -12.95 -26.24
N VAL A 58 5.95 -14.12 -26.80
CA VAL A 58 6.92 -15.14 -27.21
C VAL A 58 6.87 -15.35 -28.71
N THR A 59 8.05 -15.35 -29.34
CA THR A 59 8.24 -15.66 -30.76
C THR A 59 8.97 -16.99 -30.87
N LEU A 60 8.31 -18.02 -31.39
CA LEU A 60 8.90 -19.32 -31.72
C LEU A 60 9.46 -19.29 -33.14
N LEU A 61 10.71 -19.73 -33.30
CA LEU A 61 11.44 -19.86 -34.55
C LEU A 61 11.51 -21.36 -34.93
N ASP A 62 10.79 -21.76 -35.98
CA ASP A 62 10.88 -23.12 -36.55
C ASP A 62 11.64 -23.08 -37.88
N ASP A 63 12.76 -23.81 -37.96
CA ASP A 63 13.67 -23.86 -39.11
C ASP A 63 13.64 -25.22 -39.85
N ARG A 64 12.74 -26.15 -39.51
CA ARG A 64 12.74 -27.53 -40.07
C ARG A 64 12.52 -27.62 -41.58
N SER A 65 12.12 -26.54 -42.26
CA SER A 65 11.95 -26.52 -43.72
C SER A 65 12.00 -25.11 -44.31
N ILE A 66 11.22 -24.21 -43.74
CA ILE A 66 11.19 -22.77 -44.03
C ILE A 66 11.21 -22.09 -42.68
N ILE A 67 12.02 -21.06 -42.52
CA ILE A 67 12.06 -20.26 -41.30
C ILE A 67 10.66 -19.67 -41.08
N LYS A 68 9.95 -20.18 -40.08
CA LYS A 68 8.64 -19.69 -39.65
C LYS A 68 8.79 -19.01 -38.30
N GLN A 69 8.17 -17.84 -38.19
CA GLN A 69 8.09 -17.09 -36.93
C GLN A 69 6.64 -17.12 -36.45
N ILE A 70 6.42 -17.64 -35.24
CA ILE A 70 5.10 -17.69 -34.61
C ILE A 70 5.13 -16.82 -33.37
N VAL A 71 4.38 -15.72 -33.39
CA VAL A 71 4.22 -14.83 -32.24
C VAL A 71 2.96 -15.22 -31.45
N ARG A 72 3.09 -15.32 -30.13
CA ARG A 72 1.99 -15.56 -29.20
C ARG A 72 2.13 -14.68 -27.97
N GLU A 73 1.00 -14.35 -27.38
CA GLU A 73 0.92 -13.57 -26.16
C GLU A 73 0.19 -14.38 -25.09
N TYR A 74 0.72 -14.36 -23.87
CA TYR A 74 0.15 -15.07 -22.74
C TYR A 74 0.18 -14.20 -21.50
N ASP A 75 -0.94 -14.19 -20.76
CA ASP A 75 -0.98 -13.71 -19.39
C ASP A 75 -0.91 -14.88 -18.43
N THR A 76 -0.09 -14.74 -17.38
CA THR A 76 0.02 -15.74 -16.31
C THR A 76 0.07 -15.07 -14.95
N GLU A 77 -0.63 -15.66 -13.97
CA GLU A 77 -0.56 -15.19 -12.58
C GLU A 77 0.82 -15.52 -12.02
N LEU A 78 1.49 -14.49 -11.50
CA LEU A 78 2.68 -14.68 -10.71
C LEU A 78 2.21 -14.96 -9.29
N ALA A 79 2.20 -13.96 -8.42
CA ALA A 79 1.91 -14.15 -7.02
C ALA A 79 0.75 -13.29 -6.55
N LYS A 80 0.20 -13.67 -5.42
CA LYS A 80 -0.85 -12.93 -4.74
C LYS A 80 -0.56 -12.85 -3.26
N GLY A 81 -0.93 -11.73 -2.67
CA GLY A 81 -0.63 -11.46 -1.27
C GLY A 81 -1.47 -10.33 -0.71
N SER A 82 -1.19 -10.03 0.55
CA SER A 82 -1.72 -8.89 1.27
C SER A 82 -0.70 -7.75 1.26
N GLY A 83 -1.13 -6.59 1.71
CA GLY A 83 -0.31 -5.40 1.84
C GLY A 83 -1.11 -4.31 2.56
N PHE A 84 -0.52 -3.13 2.65
CA PHE A 84 -1.19 -1.99 3.23
C PHE A 84 -0.71 -0.66 2.65
N THR A 85 -1.60 0.33 2.65
CA THR A 85 -1.33 1.67 2.15
C THR A 85 -0.68 2.53 3.23
N VAL A 86 0.41 3.23 2.90
CA VAL A 86 1.20 4.05 3.85
C VAL A 86 1.21 5.54 3.51
N THR A 87 0.68 5.91 2.33
CA THR A 87 0.44 7.30 1.96
C THR A 87 -0.91 7.44 1.25
N PRO A 88 -1.62 8.56 1.42
CA PRO A 88 -2.99 8.67 0.95
C PRO A 88 -3.09 8.80 -0.57
N ASP A 89 -1.96 9.09 -1.24
CA ASP A 89 -1.79 9.08 -2.68
C ASP A 89 -1.43 7.68 -3.24
N GLY A 90 -1.47 6.63 -2.42
CA GLY A 90 -1.42 5.25 -2.87
C GLY A 90 -0.04 4.61 -2.94
N VAL A 91 0.86 4.95 -2.01
CA VAL A 91 2.04 4.09 -1.78
C VAL A 91 1.62 2.90 -0.92
N VAL A 92 1.98 1.70 -1.37
CA VAL A 92 1.65 0.42 -0.74
C VAL A 92 2.93 -0.34 -0.38
N VAL A 93 2.90 -1.03 0.75
CA VAL A 93 3.93 -1.98 1.16
C VAL A 93 3.38 -3.41 1.10
N THR A 94 4.19 -4.33 0.59
CA THR A 94 3.93 -5.78 0.58
C THR A 94 5.25 -6.56 0.69
N ALA A 95 5.21 -7.90 0.68
CA ALA A 95 6.41 -8.73 0.61
C ALA A 95 6.94 -8.83 -0.83
N THR A 96 8.26 -8.87 -1.01
CA THR A 96 8.91 -8.94 -2.32
C THR A 96 8.43 -10.14 -3.15
N GLN A 97 8.21 -11.29 -2.52
CA GLN A 97 7.69 -12.50 -3.17
C GLN A 97 6.32 -12.32 -3.84
N VAL A 98 5.55 -11.29 -3.47
CA VAL A 98 4.23 -10.99 -4.04
C VAL A 98 4.35 -10.30 -5.41
N VAL A 99 5.47 -9.63 -5.69
CA VAL A 99 5.68 -8.88 -6.95
C VAL A 99 6.91 -9.33 -7.74
N ARG A 100 7.78 -10.12 -7.11
CA ARG A 100 8.96 -10.73 -7.74
C ARG A 100 9.07 -12.18 -7.28
N THR A 101 8.87 -13.11 -8.21
CA THR A 101 8.99 -14.56 -7.99
C THR A 101 10.20 -15.10 -8.76
N ASP A 102 10.73 -16.21 -8.27
CA ASP A 102 11.68 -17.10 -8.93
C ASP A 102 11.11 -17.85 -10.15
N ARG A 103 9.78 -17.93 -10.27
CA ARG A 103 9.09 -18.48 -11.44
C ARG A 103 9.34 -17.62 -12.66
N ASP A 104 9.99 -18.20 -13.67
CA ASP A 104 10.32 -17.52 -14.92
C ASP A 104 9.14 -17.61 -15.92
N PRO A 105 8.43 -16.51 -16.23
CA PRO A 105 7.28 -16.53 -17.14
C PRO A 105 7.65 -16.96 -18.56
N ARG A 106 8.93 -16.87 -18.93
CA ARG A 106 9.44 -17.33 -20.23
C ARG A 106 9.39 -18.85 -20.33
N VAL A 107 9.58 -19.58 -19.23
CA VAL A 107 9.43 -21.05 -19.20
C VAL A 107 7.97 -21.43 -19.43
N TYR A 108 7.03 -20.73 -18.77
CA TYR A 108 5.59 -20.91 -18.99
C TYR A 108 5.20 -20.65 -20.45
N ALA A 109 5.66 -19.54 -21.02
CA ALA A 109 5.36 -19.19 -22.41
C ALA A 109 5.99 -20.19 -23.40
N ALA A 110 7.22 -20.65 -23.13
CA ALA A 110 7.89 -21.69 -23.91
C ALA A 110 7.09 -23.00 -23.90
N ASN A 111 6.69 -23.49 -22.72
CA ASN A 111 5.86 -24.69 -22.58
C ASN A 111 4.58 -24.60 -23.40
N ARG A 112 3.88 -23.47 -23.26
CA ARG A 112 2.58 -23.25 -23.88
C ARG A 112 2.67 -23.10 -25.40
N VAL A 113 3.62 -22.30 -25.92
CA VAL A 113 3.78 -22.13 -27.37
C VAL A 113 4.20 -23.42 -28.05
N PHE A 114 5.07 -24.21 -27.42
CA PHE A 114 5.52 -25.50 -27.97
C PHE A 114 4.38 -26.52 -28.02
N ALA A 115 3.63 -26.64 -26.92
CA ALA A 115 2.46 -27.52 -26.86
C ALA A 115 1.41 -27.16 -27.91
N GLU A 116 1.11 -25.85 -28.05
CA GLU A 116 0.12 -25.35 -29.01
C GLU A 116 0.56 -25.53 -30.47
N TYR A 117 1.84 -25.29 -30.78
CA TYR A 117 2.37 -25.33 -32.15
C TYR A 117 2.65 -26.76 -32.64
N PHE A 118 3.41 -27.55 -31.87
CA PHE A 118 3.82 -28.91 -32.24
C PHE A 118 2.80 -29.98 -31.83
N LYS A 119 1.71 -29.59 -31.15
CA LYS A 119 0.65 -30.50 -30.66
C LYS A 119 1.16 -31.59 -29.72
N VAL A 120 2.17 -31.25 -28.93
CA VAL A 120 2.76 -32.13 -27.90
C VAL A 120 2.14 -31.85 -26.52
N LYS A 121 2.16 -32.85 -25.63
CA LYS A 121 1.62 -32.71 -24.27
C LYS A 121 2.71 -32.16 -23.34
N ILE A 122 2.66 -30.86 -23.06
CA ILE A 122 3.51 -30.19 -22.07
C ILE A 122 2.59 -29.42 -21.11
N PRO A 123 2.74 -29.59 -19.78
CA PRO A 123 2.00 -28.77 -18.82
C PRO A 123 2.32 -27.27 -18.98
N ALA A 124 1.31 -26.42 -18.93
CA ALA A 124 1.48 -24.97 -18.90
C ALA A 124 1.86 -24.51 -17.49
N ASP A 125 3.06 -24.86 -17.04
CA ASP A 125 3.63 -24.51 -15.75
C ASP A 125 4.98 -23.78 -15.91
N PHE A 126 5.66 -23.51 -14.79
CA PHE A 126 6.94 -22.82 -14.76
C PHE A 126 8.15 -23.78 -14.69
N GLN A 127 7.93 -25.08 -14.95
CA GLN A 127 8.97 -26.09 -14.91
C GLN A 127 9.46 -26.40 -16.33
N ARG A 128 10.73 -26.79 -16.44
CA ARG A 128 11.26 -27.28 -17.71
C ARG A 128 10.83 -28.73 -17.90
N HIS A 129 10.40 -29.06 -19.10
CA HIS A 129 9.97 -30.40 -19.48
C HIS A 129 10.87 -30.96 -20.57
N THR A 130 10.82 -32.27 -20.76
CA THR A 130 11.48 -32.98 -21.86
C THR A 130 10.45 -33.69 -22.73
N LEU A 131 10.80 -33.92 -24.00
CA LEU A 131 9.97 -34.67 -24.94
C LEU A 131 10.69 -35.95 -25.37
N ASP A 132 9.92 -36.98 -25.75
CA ASP A 132 10.47 -38.24 -26.25
C ASP A 132 11.10 -38.10 -27.65
N ASP A 133 10.55 -37.20 -28.48
CA ASP A 133 11.14 -36.87 -29.78
C ASP A 133 12.42 -36.06 -29.58
N PRO A 134 13.60 -36.55 -30.03
CA PRO A 134 14.87 -35.91 -29.74
C PRO A 134 15.06 -34.57 -30.44
N ASP A 135 14.46 -34.36 -31.63
CA ASP A 135 14.55 -33.07 -32.34
C ASP A 135 13.68 -32.02 -31.63
N LEU A 136 12.42 -32.36 -31.33
CA LEU A 136 11.51 -31.47 -30.61
C LEU A 136 12.01 -31.18 -29.21
N ASN A 137 12.58 -32.17 -28.51
CA ASN A 137 13.16 -31.97 -27.18
C ASN A 137 14.33 -30.98 -27.24
N ARG A 138 15.28 -31.17 -28.16
CA ARG A 138 16.41 -30.23 -28.33
C ARG A 138 15.91 -28.81 -28.56
N ARG A 139 14.89 -28.63 -29.40
CA ARG A 139 14.32 -27.32 -29.71
C ARG A 139 13.57 -26.73 -28.52
N LEU A 140 12.83 -27.53 -27.75
CA LEU A 140 12.19 -27.09 -26.52
C LEU A 140 13.25 -26.64 -25.49
N GLN A 141 14.34 -27.40 -25.33
CA GLN A 141 15.43 -27.02 -24.43
C GLN A 141 16.08 -25.69 -24.86
N ALA A 142 16.22 -25.45 -26.17
CA ALA A 142 16.72 -24.21 -26.73
C ALA A 142 15.73 -23.02 -26.60
N CYS A 143 14.44 -23.31 -26.44
CA CYS A 143 13.40 -22.29 -26.22
C CYS A 143 13.44 -21.74 -24.78
N TYR A 144 13.91 -22.56 -23.83
CA TYR A 144 14.03 -22.14 -22.43
C TYR A 144 15.15 -21.13 -22.19
N PRO A 145 15.00 -20.23 -21.20
CA PRO A 145 16.06 -19.30 -20.80
C PRO A 145 17.30 -20.02 -20.23
N PRO A 146 18.47 -19.38 -20.13
CA PRO A 146 18.78 -18.05 -20.68
C PRO A 146 18.81 -18.06 -22.22
N GLN A 147 18.51 -16.92 -22.82
CA GLN A 147 18.55 -16.72 -24.27
C GLN A 147 19.99 -16.87 -24.80
N LYS A 148 20.16 -17.64 -25.87
CA LYS A 148 21.43 -17.93 -26.54
C LYS A 148 21.29 -17.70 -28.05
N THR A 149 22.41 -17.75 -28.77
CA THR A 149 22.42 -17.60 -30.23
C THR A 149 21.68 -18.71 -30.97
N ASP A 150 21.53 -19.88 -30.34
CA ASP A 150 20.78 -21.04 -30.83
C ASP A 150 19.37 -21.13 -30.23
N SER A 151 18.89 -20.09 -29.55
CA SER A 151 17.54 -20.10 -28.96
C SER A 151 16.46 -20.15 -30.03
N THR A 152 15.53 -21.09 -29.85
CA THR A 152 14.38 -21.28 -30.74
C THR A 152 13.20 -20.39 -30.35
N CYS A 153 13.29 -19.66 -29.23
CA CYS A 153 12.25 -18.74 -28.78
C CYS A 153 12.85 -17.43 -28.32
N ILE A 154 12.19 -16.31 -28.62
CA ILE A 154 12.50 -14.99 -28.08
C ILE A 154 11.29 -14.54 -27.26
N ALA A 155 11.48 -14.20 -25.99
CA ALA A 155 10.40 -13.81 -25.10
C ALA A 155 10.63 -12.45 -24.45
N GLN A 156 9.64 -11.57 -24.55
CA GLN A 156 9.57 -10.30 -23.83
C GLN A 156 8.56 -10.43 -22.68
N VAL A 157 8.96 -10.00 -21.48
CA VAL A 157 8.14 -10.13 -20.27
C VAL A 157 7.85 -8.75 -19.70
N THR A 158 6.56 -8.49 -19.44
CA THR A 158 6.08 -7.29 -18.74
C THR A 158 5.35 -7.74 -17.48
N THR A 159 5.83 -7.33 -16.31
CA THR A 159 5.15 -7.58 -15.04
C THR A 159 4.08 -6.52 -14.78
N ASN A 160 2.86 -6.97 -14.54
CA ASN A 160 1.72 -6.12 -14.18
C ASN A 160 1.40 -6.33 -12.71
N VAL A 161 1.19 -5.23 -11.97
CA VAL A 161 0.81 -5.27 -10.55
C VAL A 161 -0.51 -4.53 -10.36
N ALA A 162 -1.47 -5.18 -9.72
CA ALA A 162 -2.76 -4.61 -9.35
C ALA A 162 -2.95 -4.62 -7.83
N VAL A 163 -3.36 -3.48 -7.29
CA VAL A 163 -3.69 -3.28 -5.88
C VAL A 163 -5.20 -3.20 -5.72
N PHE A 164 -5.77 -3.99 -4.82
CA PHE A 164 -7.19 -3.98 -4.51
C PHE A 164 -7.37 -3.47 -3.08
N PRO A 165 -7.65 -2.17 -2.88
CA PRO A 165 -7.89 -1.63 -1.55
C PRO A 165 -9.25 -2.08 -1.00
N TYR A 166 -9.40 -2.10 0.31
CA TYR A 166 -10.66 -2.43 0.96
C TYR A 166 -11.69 -1.29 0.85
N LEU A 167 -12.50 -1.36 -0.21
CA LEU A 167 -13.50 -0.36 -0.59
C LEU A 167 -14.88 -1.00 -0.77
N ASP A 168 -15.92 -0.19 -0.63
CA ASP A 168 -17.30 -0.58 -0.94
C ASP A 168 -18.02 0.52 -1.77
N PRO A 169 -18.34 0.27 -3.06
CA PRO A 169 -18.09 -0.96 -3.81
C PRO A 169 -16.60 -1.21 -4.08
N PRO A 170 -16.19 -2.49 -4.27
CA PRO A 170 -14.80 -2.82 -4.58
C PRO A 170 -14.39 -2.32 -5.98
N ALA A 171 -13.12 -1.99 -6.16
CA ALA A 171 -12.56 -1.66 -7.47
C ALA A 171 -12.45 -2.93 -8.36
N PRO A 172 -13.24 -3.09 -9.42
CA PRO A 172 -13.40 -4.37 -10.11
C PRO A 172 -12.12 -4.90 -10.77
N GLY A 173 -11.30 -4.00 -11.33
CA GLY A 173 -10.00 -4.31 -11.92
C GLY A 173 -8.80 -4.05 -11.00
N GLY A 174 -9.04 -3.60 -9.77
CA GLY A 174 -7.99 -3.05 -8.91
C GLY A 174 -7.42 -1.74 -9.46
N LEU A 175 -6.40 -1.25 -8.77
CA LEU A 175 -5.65 -0.05 -9.10
C LEU A 175 -4.29 -0.50 -9.65
N PRO A 176 -3.91 -0.13 -10.89
CA PRO A 176 -2.60 -0.47 -11.42
C PRO A 176 -1.50 0.19 -10.57
N ALA A 177 -0.39 -0.53 -10.38
CA ALA A 177 0.71 -0.05 -9.57
C ALA A 177 2.07 -0.30 -10.24
N GLN A 178 3.00 0.63 -10.01
CA GLN A 178 4.40 0.51 -10.37
C GLN A 178 5.20 0.02 -9.17
N ILE A 179 6.18 -0.86 -9.40
CA ILE A 179 7.16 -1.25 -8.40
C ILE A 179 8.19 -0.12 -8.26
N LEU A 180 8.26 0.52 -7.08
CA LEU A 180 9.27 1.54 -6.79
C LEU A 180 10.58 0.89 -6.33
N THR A 181 10.50 -0.08 -5.43
CA THR A 181 11.66 -0.85 -4.96
C THR A 181 11.24 -2.25 -4.51
N THR A 182 12.21 -3.17 -4.54
CA THR A 182 12.09 -4.53 -4.00
C THR A 182 13.35 -4.85 -3.20
N GLY A 183 13.19 -5.59 -2.10
CA GLY A 183 14.35 -6.09 -1.36
C GLY A 183 15.07 -7.22 -2.11
N ALA A 184 16.23 -7.65 -1.60
CA ALA A 184 17.00 -8.74 -2.20
C ALA A 184 16.37 -10.12 -1.91
N ALA A 185 15.79 -10.31 -0.73
CA ALA A 185 15.15 -11.56 -0.32
C ALA A 185 13.64 -11.58 -0.63
N PRO A 186 13.03 -12.76 -0.85
CA PRO A 186 11.57 -12.88 -1.04
C PRO A 186 10.75 -12.33 0.14
N THR A 187 11.31 -12.39 1.35
CA THR A 187 10.68 -11.93 2.59
C THR A 187 10.85 -10.44 2.85
N ALA A 188 11.76 -9.77 2.13
CA ALA A 188 12.01 -8.34 2.30
C ALA A 188 10.83 -7.49 1.80
N PRO A 189 10.68 -6.23 2.26
CA PRO A 189 9.62 -5.36 1.79
C PRO A 189 9.76 -5.02 0.30
N ALA A 190 8.63 -4.87 -0.38
CA ALA A 190 8.50 -4.20 -1.66
C ALA A 190 7.59 -2.98 -1.50
N VAL A 191 7.95 -1.88 -2.17
CA VAL A 191 7.20 -0.63 -2.16
C VAL A 191 6.61 -0.41 -3.54
N LEU A 192 5.30 -0.18 -3.59
CA LEU A 192 4.52 0.00 -4.80
C LEU A 192 3.91 1.39 -4.81
N LYS A 193 3.70 1.95 -5.99
CA LYS A 193 2.96 3.19 -6.19
C LYS A 193 1.80 2.95 -7.12
N VAL A 194 0.58 3.15 -6.64
CA VAL A 194 -0.61 3.18 -7.48
C VAL A 194 -0.47 4.29 -8.53
N THR A 195 -0.63 3.93 -9.80
CA THR A 195 -0.51 4.87 -10.94
C THR A 195 -1.85 5.46 -11.36
N LYS A 196 -2.97 4.83 -10.96
CA LYS A 196 -4.33 5.32 -11.20
C LYS A 196 -5.26 5.03 -10.02
N GLY A 197 -6.08 6.00 -9.62
CA GLY A 197 -7.04 5.90 -8.51
C GLY A 197 -6.52 6.42 -7.16
N GLY A 198 -5.25 6.83 -7.08
CA GLY A 198 -4.65 7.47 -5.90
C GLY A 198 -4.55 9.00 -5.99
N GLU A 199 -4.97 9.60 -7.10
CA GLU A 199 -4.68 11.00 -7.46
C GLU A 199 -5.29 12.01 -6.48
N LYS A 200 -6.42 11.65 -5.86
CA LYS A 200 -7.12 12.52 -4.90
C LYS A 200 -6.46 12.55 -3.52
N ALA A 201 -5.43 11.74 -3.28
CA ALA A 201 -4.77 11.62 -1.99
C ALA A 201 -5.76 11.36 -0.84
N THR A 202 -6.70 10.42 -1.06
CA THR A 202 -7.73 10.05 -0.09
C THR A 202 -7.70 8.56 0.28
N LEU A 203 -6.73 7.77 -0.19
CA LEU A 203 -6.60 6.36 0.23
C LEU A 203 -6.39 6.29 1.75
N PRO A 204 -7.15 5.44 2.47
CA PRO A 204 -6.90 5.25 3.89
C PRO A 204 -5.49 4.71 4.09
N THR A 205 -4.82 5.15 5.14
CA THR A 205 -3.44 4.76 5.44
C THR A 205 -3.33 4.10 6.79
N VAL A 206 -2.34 3.23 6.93
CA VAL A 206 -2.04 2.59 8.21
C VAL A 206 -1.00 3.42 8.99
N PRO A 207 -1.17 3.59 10.31
CA PRO A 207 -0.11 4.10 11.15
C PRO A 207 1.02 3.06 11.28
N LEU A 208 2.27 3.49 11.06
CA LEU A 208 3.44 2.63 11.22
C LEU A 208 4.08 2.85 12.58
N GLY A 209 4.35 1.77 13.30
CA GLY A 209 5.16 1.80 14.52
C GLY A 209 6.59 2.26 14.24
N THR A 210 7.30 2.69 15.27
CA THR A 210 8.72 3.10 15.15
C THR A 210 9.67 1.91 15.18
N ALA A 211 9.26 0.82 15.84
CA ALA A 211 10.00 -0.42 15.98
C ALA A 211 9.05 -1.62 16.14
N LEU A 212 9.54 -2.83 15.91
CA LEU A 212 8.78 -4.05 16.24
C LEU A 212 8.46 -4.13 17.74
N GLY A 213 9.39 -3.63 18.57
CA GLY A 213 9.26 -3.55 20.02
C GLY A 213 9.61 -4.85 20.75
N GLY A 214 10.63 -4.81 21.61
CA GLY A 214 11.15 -6.00 22.30
C GLY A 214 10.21 -6.68 23.29
N ALA A 215 9.08 -6.06 23.63
CA ALA A 215 8.07 -6.60 24.55
C ALA A 215 6.79 -7.06 23.84
N VAL A 216 6.70 -6.93 22.51
CA VAL A 216 5.50 -7.32 21.77
C VAL A 216 5.42 -8.84 21.70
N GLU A 217 4.56 -9.41 22.53
CA GLU A 217 4.29 -10.85 22.52
C GLU A 217 3.12 -11.22 21.61
N SER A 218 2.06 -10.41 21.58
CA SER A 218 0.83 -10.68 20.80
C SER A 218 0.65 -9.64 19.70
N THR A 219 0.23 -10.08 18.53
CA THR A 219 0.01 -9.26 17.35
C THR A 219 -1.18 -9.80 16.55
N ASP A 220 -1.90 -8.92 15.86
CA ASP A 220 -2.90 -9.35 14.88
C ASP A 220 -2.33 -9.35 13.47
N VAL A 221 -2.53 -10.46 12.76
CA VAL A 221 -2.14 -10.61 11.36
C VAL A 221 -3.34 -10.28 10.47
N MET A 222 -3.25 -9.16 9.75
CA MET A 222 -4.33 -8.69 8.86
C MET A 222 -4.20 -9.26 7.45
N THR A 223 -5.00 -10.30 7.16
CA THR A 223 -4.92 -11.11 5.94
C THR A 223 -6.09 -10.84 4.98
N LEU A 224 -5.80 -10.81 3.68
CA LEU A 224 -6.79 -10.75 2.60
C LEU A 224 -6.77 -12.01 1.74
N THR A 225 -7.75 -12.89 2.00
CA THR A 225 -7.87 -14.19 1.32
C THR A 225 -8.42 -14.10 -0.10
N GLY A 226 -8.88 -12.92 -0.52
CA GLY A 226 -9.39 -12.63 -1.85
C GLY A 226 -9.54 -11.13 -2.05
N ARG A 227 -10.07 -10.71 -3.19
CA ARG A 227 -10.28 -9.28 -3.49
C ARG A 227 -11.23 -8.67 -2.45
N PRO A 228 -10.78 -7.68 -1.66
CA PRO A 228 -11.58 -7.17 -0.57
C PRO A 228 -12.86 -6.51 -1.05
N SER A 229 -13.92 -6.67 -0.26
CA SER A 229 -15.22 -6.01 -0.44
C SER A 229 -15.98 -6.05 0.89
N ALA A 230 -17.12 -5.37 1.00
CA ALA A 230 -17.98 -5.51 2.18
C ALA A 230 -18.36 -6.98 2.51
N LYS A 231 -18.42 -7.86 1.50
CA LYS A 231 -18.71 -9.29 1.68
C LYS A 231 -17.48 -10.14 2.01
N LEU A 232 -16.29 -9.61 1.77
CA LEU A 232 -15.02 -10.27 2.02
C LEU A 232 -14.04 -9.27 2.66
N PRO A 233 -14.28 -8.90 3.94
CA PRO A 233 -13.41 -7.98 4.66
C PRO A 233 -12.04 -8.60 4.96
N PRO A 234 -11.03 -7.80 5.33
CA PRO A 234 -9.79 -8.30 5.92
C PRO A 234 -10.08 -9.18 7.13
N LYS A 235 -9.36 -10.30 7.25
CA LYS A 235 -9.39 -11.17 8.42
C LYS A 235 -8.28 -10.78 9.38
N LEU A 236 -8.59 -10.75 10.66
CA LEU A 236 -7.63 -10.49 11.73
C LEU A 236 -7.45 -11.77 12.53
N ASP A 237 -6.20 -12.23 12.56
CA ASP A 237 -5.81 -13.45 13.22
C ASP A 237 -4.72 -13.16 14.25
N THR A 238 -5.04 -13.30 15.53
CA THR A 238 -4.06 -13.11 16.59
C THR A 238 -2.98 -14.19 16.53
N ALA A 239 -1.74 -13.76 16.65
CA ALA A 239 -0.53 -14.56 16.67
C ALA A 239 0.42 -14.04 17.77
N HIS A 240 1.27 -14.90 18.29
CA HIS A 240 2.22 -14.65 19.34
C HIS A 240 3.65 -14.90 18.84
N LEU A 241 4.50 -13.91 19.07
CA LEU A 241 5.92 -13.97 18.76
C LEU A 241 6.68 -14.77 19.84
N ASP A 242 7.76 -15.42 19.43
CA ASP A 242 8.64 -16.17 20.34
C ASP A 242 10.12 -16.10 19.92
N PRO A 243 10.98 -15.45 20.72
CA PRO A 243 10.64 -14.65 21.91
C PRO A 243 9.80 -13.39 21.56
N PRO A 244 9.23 -12.68 22.54
CA PRO A 244 8.60 -11.38 22.31
C PRO A 244 9.52 -10.42 21.53
N GLY A 245 8.93 -9.67 20.60
CA GLY A 245 9.66 -8.74 19.71
C GLY A 245 10.62 -9.41 18.71
N SER A 246 10.53 -10.73 18.54
CA SER A 246 11.35 -11.46 17.56
C SER A 246 10.66 -11.56 16.19
N ARG A 247 11.37 -12.18 15.23
CA ARG A 247 10.85 -12.41 13.87
C ARG A 247 10.11 -13.74 13.72
N THR A 248 10.00 -14.49 14.80
CA THR A 248 9.50 -15.87 14.82
C THR A 248 8.24 -15.98 15.65
N PHE A 249 7.38 -16.93 15.29
CA PHE A 249 6.14 -17.23 15.99
C PHE A 249 6.33 -18.40 16.95
N LYS A 250 5.50 -18.46 18.01
CA LYS A 250 5.43 -19.63 18.90
C LYS A 250 5.19 -20.90 18.10
N GLU A 251 5.78 -22.02 18.54
CA GLU A 251 5.66 -23.32 17.86
C GLU A 251 4.20 -23.70 17.56
N LYS A 252 3.32 -23.51 18.56
CA LYS A 252 1.87 -23.81 18.47
C LYS A 252 1.12 -23.02 17.40
N GLU A 253 1.72 -21.98 16.84
CA GLU A 253 1.08 -21.12 15.83
C GLU A 253 1.63 -21.32 14.43
N LYS A 254 2.71 -22.09 14.26
CA LYS A 254 3.33 -22.29 12.96
C LYS A 254 2.34 -22.81 11.91
N ASP A 255 1.49 -23.76 12.28
CA ASP A 255 0.47 -24.30 11.36
C ASP A 255 -0.61 -23.27 11.00
N LYS A 256 -1.02 -22.44 11.96
CA LYS A 256 -1.96 -21.34 11.75
C LYS A 256 -1.34 -20.33 10.77
N VAL A 257 -0.13 -19.86 11.04
CA VAL A 257 0.57 -18.88 10.21
C VAL A 257 0.88 -19.45 8.82
N ALA A 258 1.27 -20.72 8.72
CA ALA A 258 1.47 -21.39 7.44
C ALA A 258 0.15 -21.48 6.64
N THR A 259 -0.98 -21.70 7.31
CA THR A 259 -2.31 -21.68 6.67
C THR A 259 -2.68 -20.28 6.19
N LEU A 260 -2.39 -19.23 6.97
CA LEU A 260 -2.57 -17.84 6.54
C LEU A 260 -1.74 -17.53 5.28
N LEU A 261 -0.47 -17.94 5.27
CA LEU A 261 0.44 -17.75 4.13
C LEU A 261 -0.08 -18.44 2.86
N LYS A 262 -0.55 -19.70 2.97
CA LYS A 262 -1.21 -20.42 1.87
C LYS A 262 -2.45 -19.69 1.35
N ASN A 263 -3.13 -18.96 2.23
CA ASN A 263 -4.33 -18.19 1.92
C ASN A 263 -4.04 -16.73 1.54
N GLY A 264 -2.81 -16.38 1.18
CA GLY A 264 -2.47 -15.04 0.66
C GLY A 264 -2.08 -14.01 1.73
N ALA A 265 -1.65 -14.45 2.92
CA ALA A 265 -1.14 -13.56 3.95
C ALA A 265 0.31 -13.07 3.71
N ALA A 266 0.97 -13.49 2.64
CA ALA A 266 2.26 -12.90 2.27
C ALA A 266 2.11 -11.39 2.07
N GLY A 267 2.85 -10.58 2.84
CA GLY A 267 2.73 -9.13 2.90
C GLY A 267 1.65 -8.59 3.85
N ALA A 268 0.95 -9.44 4.59
CA ALA A 268 -0.06 -9.04 5.58
C ALA A 268 0.56 -8.16 6.68
N ALA A 269 -0.19 -7.15 7.13
CA ALA A 269 0.26 -6.30 8.24
C ALA A 269 0.27 -7.09 9.55
N LEU A 270 1.32 -6.92 10.34
CA LEU A 270 1.33 -7.28 11.76
C LEU A 270 1.02 -6.03 12.58
N ILE A 271 -0.01 -6.12 13.42
CA ILE A 271 -0.54 -5.00 14.20
C ILE A 271 -0.20 -5.22 15.68
N ASP A 272 0.34 -4.20 16.34
CA ASP A 272 0.43 -4.12 17.81
C ASP A 272 -0.96 -3.72 18.34
N ASP A 273 -1.72 -4.64 18.91
CA ASP A 273 -3.06 -4.40 19.47
C ASP A 273 -3.03 -3.32 20.58
N GLY A 274 -1.91 -3.17 21.29
CA GLY A 274 -1.78 -2.14 22.33
C GLY A 274 -1.73 -0.71 21.76
N LYS A 275 -1.26 -0.53 20.52
CA LYS A 275 -1.05 0.78 19.89
C LYS A 275 -1.88 1.02 18.63
N SER A 276 -2.48 -0.04 18.08
CA SER A 276 -3.13 -0.05 16.78
C SER A 276 -2.22 0.46 15.66
N GLU A 277 -0.96 0.04 15.67
CA GLU A 277 0.06 0.41 14.69
C GLU A 277 0.63 -0.84 14.01
N VAL A 278 1.01 -0.69 12.74
CA VAL A 278 1.70 -1.75 12.01
C VAL A 278 3.16 -1.79 12.43
N ILE A 279 3.57 -2.92 13.01
CA ILE A 279 4.91 -3.18 13.54
C ILE A 279 5.76 -4.09 12.65
N GLY A 280 5.16 -4.63 11.58
CA GLY A 280 5.86 -5.43 10.59
C GLY A 280 4.92 -5.96 9.51
N LEU A 281 5.45 -6.84 8.67
CA LEU A 281 4.67 -7.62 7.71
C LEU A 281 5.03 -9.11 7.78
N LEU A 282 4.06 -9.96 7.49
CA LEU A 282 4.23 -11.41 7.43
C LEU A 282 4.81 -11.79 6.06
N ALA A 283 5.83 -12.64 6.03
CA ALA A 283 6.37 -13.19 4.80
C ALA A 283 6.69 -14.69 4.92
N GLY A 284 6.89 -15.35 3.77
CA GLY A 284 7.17 -16.78 3.69
C GLY A 284 6.08 -17.60 3.00
N GLY A 285 6.11 -18.92 3.20
CA GLY A 285 5.20 -19.88 2.59
C GLY A 285 5.82 -20.59 1.39
N GLY A 286 5.30 -21.78 1.07
CA GLY A 286 5.97 -22.67 0.12
C GLY A 286 7.38 -23.00 0.60
N ASP A 287 8.37 -22.77 -0.27
CA ASP A 287 9.79 -22.97 0.04
C ASP A 287 10.45 -21.76 0.73
N VAL A 288 9.70 -20.66 0.93
CA VAL A 288 10.21 -19.46 1.60
C VAL A 288 9.97 -19.58 3.12
N PRO A 289 11.01 -19.42 3.97
CA PRO A 289 10.84 -19.47 5.41
C PRO A 289 9.83 -18.45 5.92
N THR A 290 8.91 -18.91 6.78
CA THR A 290 7.98 -18.05 7.52
C THR A 290 8.74 -17.13 8.46
N THR A 291 8.55 -15.83 8.33
CA THR A 291 9.20 -14.82 9.17
C THR A 291 8.36 -13.55 9.24
N VAL A 292 8.61 -12.74 10.26
CA VAL A 292 8.21 -11.34 10.31
C VAL A 292 9.30 -10.49 9.68
N THR A 293 8.89 -9.52 8.87
CA THR A 293 9.72 -8.42 8.39
C THR A 293 9.38 -7.18 9.21
N PRO A 294 10.28 -6.70 10.08
CA PRO A 294 9.98 -5.67 11.06
C PRO A 294 9.81 -4.28 10.42
N VAL A 295 9.09 -3.38 11.10
CA VAL A 295 8.74 -2.05 10.57
C VAL A 295 9.96 -1.18 10.24
N GLU A 296 11.10 -1.42 10.87
CA GLU A 296 12.38 -0.75 10.62
C GLU A 296 12.87 -1.04 9.19
N GLU A 297 12.74 -2.29 8.73
CA GLU A 297 13.08 -2.68 7.36
C GLU A 297 12.10 -2.06 6.36
N ILE A 298 10.81 -1.98 6.73
CA ILE A 298 9.77 -1.34 5.93
C ILE A 298 10.07 0.16 5.76
N ARG A 299 10.38 0.86 6.84
CA ARG A 299 10.77 2.27 6.83
C ARG A 299 12.03 2.50 6.00
N THR A 300 13.02 1.61 6.11
CA THR A 300 14.25 1.67 5.28
C THR A 300 13.93 1.53 3.79
N ALA A 301 13.05 0.59 3.42
CA ALA A 301 12.61 0.41 2.04
C ALA A 301 11.83 1.63 1.51
N LEU A 302 11.00 2.25 2.34
CA LEU A 302 10.27 3.47 1.99
C LEU A 302 11.20 4.66 1.76
N VAL A 303 12.18 4.87 2.64
CA VAL A 303 13.22 5.90 2.45
C VAL A 303 14.01 5.66 1.18
N THR A 304 14.39 4.41 0.91
CA THR A 304 15.08 4.02 -0.34
C THR A 304 14.24 4.33 -1.58
N ALA A 305 12.91 4.20 -1.47
CA ALA A 305 11.97 4.58 -2.53
C ALA A 305 11.66 6.09 -2.59
N GLY A 306 12.28 6.92 -1.74
CA GLY A 306 12.00 8.35 -1.66
C GLY A 306 10.61 8.68 -1.09
N VAL A 307 10.02 7.77 -0.31
CA VAL A 307 8.68 7.92 0.26
C VAL A 307 8.74 8.21 1.75
N THR A 308 7.98 9.22 2.19
CA THR A 308 7.68 9.47 3.60
C THR A 308 6.25 9.04 3.91
N PRO A 309 6.02 8.03 4.78
CA PRO A 309 4.70 7.65 5.24
C PRO A 309 3.97 8.83 5.89
N ARG A 310 2.69 9.00 5.57
CA ARG A 310 1.88 10.08 6.11
C ARG A 310 0.41 9.71 6.08
N ARG A 311 -0.34 10.30 7.00
CA ARG A 311 -1.80 10.16 7.06
C ARG A 311 -2.50 11.18 6.17
N GLY A 312 -3.63 10.78 5.62
CA GLY A 312 -4.51 11.63 4.84
C GLY A 312 -5.57 12.34 5.70
N PRO A 313 -6.30 13.31 5.14
CA PRO A 313 -7.44 13.94 5.80
C PRO A 313 -8.52 12.94 6.22
N VAL A 314 -8.74 11.90 5.40
CA VAL A 314 -9.69 10.81 5.67
C VAL A 314 -9.36 10.11 6.99
N ASP A 315 -8.08 9.76 7.21
CA ASP A 315 -7.64 9.03 8.40
C ASP A 315 -7.86 9.84 9.68
N ASN A 316 -7.60 11.15 9.64
CA ASN A 316 -7.74 12.03 10.80
C ASN A 316 -9.21 12.19 11.23
N VAL A 317 -10.11 12.36 10.26
CA VAL A 317 -11.56 12.44 10.54
C VAL A 317 -12.08 11.09 11.01
N TYR A 318 -11.62 9.99 10.40
CA TYR A 318 -12.04 8.65 10.78
C TYR A 318 -11.61 8.26 12.20
N GLU A 319 -10.39 8.59 12.61
CA GLU A 319 -9.94 8.37 13.98
C GLU A 319 -10.78 9.14 15.01
N THR A 320 -11.20 10.37 14.67
CA THR A 320 -12.13 11.14 15.51
C THR A 320 -13.48 10.44 15.62
N ALA A 321 -13.97 9.84 14.53
CA ALA A 321 -15.21 9.07 14.53
C ALA A 321 -15.10 7.79 15.39
N LEU A 322 -13.97 7.09 15.31
CA LEU A 322 -13.70 5.87 16.09
C LEU A 322 -13.77 6.12 17.60
N ALA A 323 -13.29 7.27 18.07
CA ALA A 323 -13.38 7.63 19.48
C ALA A 323 -14.84 7.66 19.98
N SER A 324 -15.75 8.32 19.24
CA SER A 324 -17.18 8.34 19.60
C SER A 324 -17.82 6.96 19.45
N TYR A 325 -17.52 6.26 18.36
CA TYR A 325 -18.10 4.96 18.04
C TYR A 325 -17.74 3.89 19.08
N HIS A 326 -16.46 3.72 19.43
CA HIS A 326 -16.02 2.72 20.42
C HIS A 326 -16.46 3.07 21.85
N ASN A 327 -16.66 4.35 22.16
CA ASN A 327 -17.26 4.78 23.43
C ASN A 327 -18.79 4.58 23.48
N LYS A 328 -19.37 3.93 22.46
CA LYS A 328 -20.82 3.71 22.28
C LYS A 328 -21.62 5.02 22.25
N GLN A 329 -21.02 6.11 21.82
CA GLN A 329 -21.70 7.39 21.60
C GLN A 329 -22.17 7.46 20.15
N PHE A 330 -23.10 6.58 19.79
CA PHE A 330 -23.49 6.34 18.40
C PHE A 330 -24.10 7.59 17.75
N ALA A 331 -24.98 8.32 18.45
CA ALA A 331 -25.52 9.59 17.96
C ALA A 331 -24.42 10.61 17.63
N ASN A 332 -23.37 10.69 18.46
CA ASN A 332 -22.23 11.59 18.25
C ASN A 332 -21.30 11.13 17.13
N ALA A 333 -21.20 9.82 16.89
CA ALA A 333 -20.37 9.25 15.83
C ALA A 333 -20.94 9.50 14.42
N ILE A 334 -22.27 9.50 14.26
CA ILE A 334 -22.96 9.66 12.97
C ILE A 334 -22.45 10.86 12.13
N PRO A 335 -22.45 12.12 12.64
CA PRO A 335 -22.03 13.26 11.83
C PRO A 335 -20.56 13.19 11.40
N VAL A 336 -19.68 12.64 12.25
CA VAL A 336 -18.24 12.49 11.93
C VAL A 336 -18.03 11.38 10.90
N LEU A 337 -18.73 10.24 11.02
CA LEU A 337 -18.70 9.19 10.01
C LEU A 337 -19.25 9.67 8.65
N GLN A 338 -20.29 10.50 8.65
CA GLN A 338 -20.76 11.15 7.42
C GLN A 338 -19.68 12.06 6.81
N GLN A 339 -18.90 12.77 7.62
CA GLN A 339 -17.78 13.57 7.15
C GLN A 339 -16.67 12.70 6.53
N VAL A 340 -16.38 11.52 7.08
CA VAL A 340 -15.46 10.54 6.46
C VAL A 340 -15.96 10.17 5.06
N LEU A 341 -17.25 9.85 4.94
CA LEU A 341 -17.85 9.46 3.66
C LEU A 341 -17.95 10.63 2.66
N ASN A 342 -17.98 11.88 3.13
CA ASN A 342 -17.86 13.05 2.26
C ASN A 342 -16.46 13.19 1.66
N LEU A 343 -15.42 12.81 2.42
CA LEU A 343 -14.03 12.79 1.92
C LEU A 343 -13.76 11.56 1.05
N ARG A 344 -14.36 10.43 1.40
CA ARG A 344 -14.19 9.15 0.72
C ARG A 344 -15.48 8.32 0.80
N SER A 345 -16.31 8.42 -0.23
CA SER A 345 -17.64 7.79 -0.26
C SER A 345 -17.62 6.27 -0.29
N ASP A 346 -16.49 5.65 -0.69
CA ASP A 346 -16.28 4.21 -0.80
C ASP A 346 -15.53 3.61 0.41
N HIS A 347 -15.45 4.33 1.53
CA HIS A 347 -14.73 3.89 2.73
C HIS A 347 -15.50 2.78 3.47
N ALA A 348 -15.21 1.52 3.15
CA ALA A 348 -15.95 0.34 3.61
C ALA A 348 -16.23 0.33 5.13
N VAL A 349 -15.20 0.50 5.97
CA VAL A 349 -15.39 0.44 7.43
C VAL A 349 -16.24 1.59 7.98
N ALA A 350 -16.18 2.78 7.36
CA ALA A 350 -16.97 3.92 7.80
C ALA A 350 -18.44 3.77 7.38
N ILE A 351 -18.70 3.11 6.24
CA ILE A 351 -20.05 2.73 5.79
C ILE A 351 -20.68 1.78 6.82
N ASP A 352 -19.96 0.74 7.22
CA ASP A 352 -20.44 -0.24 8.20
C ASP A 352 -20.67 0.39 9.57
N HIS A 353 -19.70 1.16 10.08
CA HIS A 353 -19.81 1.86 11.36
C HIS A 353 -20.97 2.87 11.34
N LEU A 354 -21.21 3.56 10.23
CA LEU A 354 -22.34 4.51 10.11
C LEU A 354 -23.67 3.78 10.13
N LYS A 355 -23.77 2.63 9.46
CA LYS A 355 -24.98 1.80 9.46
C LYS A 355 -25.30 1.32 10.87
N GLU A 356 -24.30 0.80 11.60
CA GLU A 356 -24.50 0.36 12.98
C GLU A 356 -24.81 1.54 13.92
N ALA A 357 -24.07 2.64 13.82
CA ALA A 357 -24.31 3.82 14.64
C ALA A 357 -25.74 4.35 14.46
N ARG A 358 -26.27 4.38 13.24
CA ARG A 358 -27.68 4.74 12.97
C ARG A 358 -28.67 3.76 13.57
N ALA A 359 -28.37 2.46 13.56
CA ALA A 359 -29.25 1.45 14.15
C ALA A 359 -29.28 1.53 15.69
N LYS A 360 -28.20 1.98 16.31
CA LYS A 360 -28.04 2.04 17.76
C LYS A 360 -28.28 3.42 18.37
N ALA A 361 -28.24 4.50 17.58
CA ALA A 361 -28.44 5.85 18.07
C ALA A 361 -29.81 6.01 18.77
N GLY A 362 -29.79 6.61 19.96
CA GLY A 362 -30.98 6.79 20.79
C GLY A 362 -31.55 5.52 21.44
N THR A 363 -30.92 4.35 21.23
CA THR A 363 -31.24 3.12 21.96
C THR A 363 -30.54 3.10 23.33
N GLY A 364 -30.85 2.11 24.18
CA GLY A 364 -30.13 1.91 25.45
C GLY A 364 -28.65 1.58 25.29
N GLU A 365 -28.19 1.19 24.09
CA GLU A 365 -26.77 1.00 23.79
C GLU A 365 -26.02 2.31 23.55
N ASP A 366 -26.73 3.40 23.21
CA ASP A 366 -26.15 4.71 22.92
C ASP A 366 -25.92 5.52 24.20
N LYS A 367 -24.67 5.57 24.64
CA LYS A 367 -24.22 6.36 25.80
C LYS A 367 -24.14 7.86 25.51
N GLY A 368 -24.20 8.28 24.24
CA GLY A 368 -24.21 9.69 23.85
C GLY A 368 -25.61 10.31 23.89
N GLY A 369 -26.65 9.48 23.81
CA GLY A 369 -28.06 9.88 23.78
C GLY A 369 -28.67 10.16 25.16
N ALA A 370 -27.93 10.01 26.25
CA ALA A 370 -28.30 10.54 27.56
C ALA A 370 -28.17 12.07 27.55
N ALA A 371 -28.88 12.74 26.64
CA ALA A 371 -29.42 14.04 26.97
C ALA A 371 -30.14 13.83 28.30
N ALA A 372 -29.63 14.48 29.35
CA ALA A 372 -30.31 14.59 30.61
C ALA A 372 -31.78 14.78 30.27
N LYS A 373 -32.64 13.79 30.60
CA LYS A 373 -34.07 14.03 30.65
C LYS A 373 -34.17 15.36 31.38
N PRO A 374 -34.79 16.41 30.81
CA PRO A 374 -35.00 17.64 31.54
C PRO A 374 -35.61 17.17 32.85
N THR A 375 -34.86 17.30 33.95
CA THR A 375 -35.40 17.02 35.28
C THR A 375 -36.59 17.94 35.31
N ALA A 376 -37.79 17.36 35.27
CA ALA A 376 -39.01 18.13 35.32
C ALA A 376 -38.87 18.97 36.58
N VAL A 377 -38.58 20.26 36.40
CA VAL A 377 -38.67 21.22 37.49
C VAL A 377 -40.12 21.06 37.96
N PRO A 378 -40.36 20.78 39.25
CA PRO A 378 -41.73 20.67 39.74
C PRO A 378 -42.46 21.93 39.30
N ALA A 379 -43.55 21.76 38.54
CA ALA A 379 -44.35 22.87 38.09
C ALA A 379 -44.87 23.60 39.34
N GLU A 380 -44.37 24.82 39.54
CA GLU A 380 -44.94 25.74 40.52
C GLU A 380 -46.35 26.10 40.02
N GLU A 381 -47.35 25.71 40.80
CA GLU A 381 -48.76 25.99 40.53
C GLU A 381 -49.00 27.49 40.56
N THR A 382 -49.01 28.14 39.40
CA THR A 382 -49.63 29.46 39.25
C THR A 382 -50.85 29.35 38.34
N SER A 383 -51.98 29.15 39.00
CA SER A 383 -53.25 29.88 38.85
C SER A 383 -53.63 30.39 37.46
N ALA A 384 -54.75 29.83 37.00
CA ALA A 384 -55.59 30.23 35.88
C ALA A 384 -55.64 31.74 35.55
N THR A 385 -55.52 32.05 34.26
CA THR A 385 -56.40 33.03 33.60
C THR A 385 -56.36 32.83 32.08
N SER A 386 -57.52 32.44 31.54
CA SER A 386 -57.86 32.47 30.11
C SER A 386 -58.17 33.91 29.69
N PRO A 387 -57.89 34.34 28.43
CA PRO A 387 -58.97 34.32 27.43
C PRO A 387 -58.55 34.08 25.96
N LEU A 388 -59.35 33.26 25.28
CA LEU A 388 -60.01 33.42 23.97
C LEU A 388 -59.47 34.40 22.87
N ILE A 389 -59.19 33.81 21.68
CA ILE A 389 -59.53 34.21 20.27
C ILE A 389 -58.60 35.23 19.53
N PRO A 390 -58.42 35.21 18.16
CA PRO A 390 -58.82 34.24 17.11
C PRO A 390 -57.69 33.73 16.17
N LEU A 391 -58.03 32.61 15.52
CA LEU A 391 -57.55 32.13 14.22
C LEU A 391 -57.88 33.11 13.07
N ALA A 392 -56.87 33.59 12.33
CA ALA A 392 -57.01 34.02 10.93
C ALA A 392 -55.63 34.24 10.31
N GLY A 393 -55.08 33.27 9.58
CA GLY A 393 -53.80 33.48 8.88
C GLY A 393 -53.15 32.28 8.18
N GLY A 394 -53.83 31.14 8.08
CA GLY A 394 -53.19 29.90 7.62
C GLY A 394 -53.42 29.47 6.17
N LEU A 395 -54.29 30.15 5.41
CA LEU A 395 -54.76 29.63 4.11
C LEU A 395 -54.21 30.34 2.86
N ALA A 396 -53.55 31.50 2.98
CA ALA A 396 -53.01 32.22 1.82
C ALA A 396 -51.62 31.72 1.38
N VAL A 397 -50.83 31.11 2.29
CA VAL A 397 -49.44 30.70 1.98
C VAL A 397 -49.38 29.35 1.24
N LEU A 398 -50.36 28.46 1.45
CA LEU A 398 -50.40 27.16 0.77
C LEU A 398 -50.82 27.25 -0.71
N ALA A 399 -51.63 28.25 -1.09
CA ALA A 399 -52.04 28.45 -2.49
C ALA A 399 -50.87 28.97 -3.37
N VAL A 400 -49.98 29.79 -2.80
CA VAL A 400 -48.81 30.33 -3.52
C VAL A 400 -47.73 29.25 -3.71
N LEU A 401 -47.55 28.34 -2.75
CA LEU A 401 -46.59 27.23 -2.88
C LEU A 401 -47.04 26.16 -3.90
N ALA A 402 -48.35 25.93 -4.05
CA ALA A 402 -48.88 25.02 -5.06
C ALA A 402 -48.76 25.57 -6.50
N GLY A 403 -48.86 26.90 -6.69
CA GLY A 403 -48.76 27.55 -8.01
C GLY A 403 -47.36 27.49 -8.65
N VAL A 404 -46.29 27.42 -7.84
CA VAL A 404 -44.90 27.43 -8.32
C VAL A 404 -44.32 26.01 -8.50
N ALA A 405 -44.76 25.04 -7.71
CA ALA A 405 -44.22 23.68 -7.75
C ALA A 405 -44.68 22.86 -8.98
N VAL A 406 -45.91 23.06 -9.45
CA VAL A 406 -46.51 22.28 -10.54
C VAL A 406 -45.86 22.50 -11.92
N PRO A 407 -45.50 23.73 -12.37
CA PRO A 407 -44.84 23.91 -13.67
C PRO A 407 -43.39 23.40 -13.70
N LEU A 408 -42.66 23.42 -12.58
CA LEU A 408 -41.26 22.96 -12.52
C LEU A 408 -41.13 21.43 -12.59
N VAL A 409 -42.09 20.68 -12.04
CA VAL A 409 -42.09 19.20 -12.13
C VAL A 409 -42.51 18.72 -13.52
N ARG A 410 -43.42 19.44 -14.22
CA ARG A 410 -43.76 19.13 -15.61
C ARG A 410 -42.61 19.39 -16.60
N ARG A 411 -41.80 20.43 -16.37
CA ARG A 411 -40.63 20.73 -17.23
C ARG A 411 -39.51 19.69 -17.10
N ARG A 412 -39.32 19.09 -15.90
CA ARG A 412 -38.33 18.02 -15.69
C ARG A 412 -38.72 16.69 -16.34
N ARG A 413 -40.02 16.38 -16.48
CA ARG A 413 -40.47 15.13 -17.12
C ARG A 413 -40.34 15.16 -18.66
N ALA A 414 -40.41 16.32 -19.29
CA ALA A 414 -40.18 16.44 -20.74
C ALA A 414 -38.70 16.29 -21.14
N ALA A 415 -37.76 16.71 -20.28
CA ALA A 415 -36.32 16.56 -20.53
C ALA A 415 -35.82 15.11 -20.32
N ALA A 416 -36.54 14.29 -19.55
CA ALA A 416 -36.19 12.88 -19.33
C ALA A 416 -36.64 11.94 -20.46
N ALA A 417 -37.47 12.42 -21.40
CA ALA A 417 -37.99 11.62 -22.52
C ALA A 417 -37.10 11.68 -23.79
N GLN A 418 -36.01 12.47 -23.79
CA GLN A 418 -35.09 12.61 -24.93
C GLN A 418 -33.69 12.05 -24.68
N ALA A 419 -33.47 11.29 -23.59
CA ALA A 419 -32.15 10.74 -23.23
C ALA A 419 -32.08 9.21 -23.31
N SER A 420 -32.99 8.57 -24.05
CA SER A 420 -32.99 7.11 -24.26
C SER A 420 -32.82 6.76 -25.73
N GLU A 421 -31.65 7.03 -26.28
CA GLU A 421 -31.17 6.34 -27.48
C GLU A 421 -29.64 6.32 -27.45
N THR A 422 -29.08 5.42 -26.63
CA THR A 422 -27.69 5.00 -26.77
C THR A 422 -27.71 3.70 -27.58
N PRO A 423 -27.01 3.62 -28.73
CA PRO A 423 -26.95 2.39 -29.50
C PRO A 423 -26.23 1.30 -28.70
N PRO A 424 -26.55 0.01 -28.92
CA PRO A 424 -25.94 -1.09 -28.19
C PRO A 424 -24.43 -1.09 -28.43
N GLN A 425 -23.65 -0.85 -27.37
CA GLN A 425 -22.23 -1.15 -27.37
C GLN A 425 -22.08 -2.67 -27.37
N THR A 426 -21.77 -3.20 -28.55
CA THR A 426 -21.24 -4.55 -28.72
C THR A 426 -19.99 -4.69 -27.86
N ALA A 427 -19.98 -5.73 -27.03
CA ALA A 427 -18.79 -6.18 -26.32
C ALA A 427 -17.66 -6.38 -27.34
N GLU A 428 -16.59 -5.61 -27.18
CA GLU A 428 -15.37 -5.72 -27.95
C GLU A 428 -14.66 -7.01 -27.51
N SER A 429 -15.01 -8.11 -28.17
CA SER A 429 -14.29 -9.36 -28.12
C SER A 429 -12.90 -9.15 -28.73
N TRP A 430 -11.86 -9.34 -27.92
CA TRP A 430 -10.47 -9.35 -28.36
C TRP A 430 -10.28 -10.34 -29.51
N PRO A 431 -9.54 -9.98 -30.56
CA PRO A 431 -9.34 -10.88 -31.68
C PRO A 431 -8.41 -12.05 -31.29
N THR A 432 -8.93 -13.27 -31.40
CA THR A 432 -8.13 -14.48 -31.64
C THR A 432 -7.52 -14.38 -33.05
N HIS A 433 -6.40 -13.66 -33.17
CA HIS A 433 -5.58 -13.69 -34.38
C HIS A 433 -4.20 -14.24 -34.04
N ALA A 434 -4.07 -15.56 -34.16
CA ALA A 434 -2.79 -16.20 -34.42
C ALA A 434 -2.29 -15.73 -35.79
N VAL A 435 -1.59 -14.60 -35.86
CA VAL A 435 -0.91 -14.18 -37.09
C VAL A 435 0.25 -15.14 -37.31
N THR A 436 0.12 -16.00 -38.32
CA THR A 436 1.24 -16.81 -38.83
C THR A 436 1.83 -16.02 -39.98
N GLN A 437 2.90 -15.25 -39.75
CA GLN A 437 3.66 -14.67 -40.85
C GLN A 437 4.58 -15.75 -41.43
N VAL A 438 4.24 -16.23 -42.63
CA VAL A 438 5.12 -17.04 -43.46
C VAL A 438 5.89 -16.09 -44.36
N ILE A 439 7.19 -15.92 -44.13
CA ILE A 439 8.08 -15.21 -45.04
C ILE A 439 8.74 -16.25 -45.96
N GLY A 440 8.35 -16.26 -47.23
CA GLY A 440 9.05 -16.88 -48.36
C GLY A 440 8.77 -16.01 -49.59
N GLN A 441 9.62 -15.79 -50.60
CA GLN A 441 10.87 -16.43 -51.06
C GLN A 441 11.55 -15.42 -52.06
N PRO A 442 12.54 -15.76 -52.92
CA PRO A 442 13.67 -14.89 -53.27
C PRO A 442 13.56 -14.22 -54.66
N GLY A 443 14.23 -13.09 -54.84
CA GLY A 443 14.38 -12.43 -56.15
C GLY A 443 15.66 -12.87 -56.90
N PRO A 444 15.65 -13.00 -58.24
CA PRO A 444 16.73 -13.60 -59.02
C PRO A 444 17.78 -12.60 -59.55
N ALA A 445 18.98 -13.16 -59.74
CA ALA A 445 20.08 -12.86 -60.66
C ALA A 445 20.20 -11.49 -61.36
N GLY A 446 21.39 -10.89 -61.20
CA GLY A 446 22.01 -9.93 -62.13
C GLY A 446 23.53 -9.93 -61.99
N ASN A 447 24.23 -10.56 -62.95
CA ASN A 447 25.70 -10.68 -63.08
C ASN A 447 26.34 -9.43 -63.70
N VAL A 448 27.54 -9.01 -63.22
CA VAL A 448 28.77 -8.59 -63.99
C VAL A 448 29.95 -8.64 -62.98
N ALA A 449 30.90 -9.60 -62.99
CA ALA A 449 32.20 -9.63 -63.71
C ALA A 449 33.09 -8.37 -63.49
N SER A 450 34.39 -8.35 -63.16
CA SER A 450 35.51 -9.33 -63.15
C SER A 450 36.74 -8.76 -62.40
N ALA A 451 37.60 -9.67 -61.89
CA ALA A 451 39.09 -9.62 -61.71
C ALA A 451 39.77 -8.44 -60.95
N ASP A 452 40.78 -8.63 -60.08
CA ASP A 452 42.03 -9.40 -60.23
C ASP A 452 42.70 -9.74 -58.85
N PRO A 453 43.75 -10.61 -58.76
CA PRO A 453 44.12 -11.40 -57.56
C PRO A 453 45.51 -11.10 -56.91
N SER A 454 45.66 -11.59 -55.66
CA SER A 454 46.89 -12.17 -55.01
C SER A 454 48.09 -11.25 -54.70
N PRO A 455 49.04 -11.60 -53.77
CA PRO A 455 49.43 -12.94 -53.30
C PRO A 455 49.67 -13.11 -51.76
N PRO A 456 50.08 -14.31 -51.30
CA PRO A 456 50.02 -14.76 -49.91
C PRO A 456 51.37 -14.80 -49.20
N GLY A 457 51.36 -14.91 -47.86
CA GLY A 457 52.53 -15.38 -47.12
C GLY A 457 52.52 -14.98 -45.64
N GLY A 458 52.60 -15.95 -44.74
CA GLY A 458 52.88 -15.69 -43.33
C GLY A 458 52.35 -16.72 -42.35
N THR A 459 52.92 -17.92 -42.35
CA THR A 459 52.98 -18.78 -41.16
C THR A 459 53.88 -18.12 -40.11
N SER A 460 53.50 -18.11 -38.82
CA SER A 460 54.36 -18.37 -37.65
C SER A 460 53.71 -18.00 -36.30
N GLN A 461 53.65 -19.02 -35.42
CA GLN A 461 53.80 -19.02 -33.96
C GLN A 461 52.86 -18.26 -33.00
N PRO A 462 52.46 -18.92 -31.88
CA PRO A 462 51.75 -18.32 -30.77
C PRO A 462 52.71 -17.53 -29.87
N SER A 463 52.40 -16.26 -29.63
CA SER A 463 53.07 -15.43 -28.63
C SER A 463 52.20 -15.33 -27.38
N VAL A 464 52.66 -15.93 -26.29
CA VAL A 464 52.33 -15.52 -24.91
C VAL A 464 53.34 -14.43 -24.57
N PRO A 465 52.93 -13.20 -24.19
CA PRO A 465 53.28 -12.79 -22.83
C PRO A 465 52.37 -11.74 -22.16
N SER A 466 52.44 -11.79 -20.82
CA SER A 466 52.26 -10.71 -19.83
C SER A 466 50.88 -10.57 -19.17
N GLN A 467 50.83 -11.02 -17.92
CA GLN A 467 49.89 -10.56 -16.89
C GLN A 467 49.86 -9.02 -16.85
N PRO A 468 48.67 -8.40 -16.83
CA PRO A 468 48.53 -7.02 -16.41
C PRO A 468 48.77 -6.90 -14.90
N SER A 469 49.70 -6.04 -14.54
CA SER A 469 49.98 -5.62 -13.17
C SER A 469 48.72 -5.12 -12.46
N VAL A 470 48.57 -5.50 -11.20
CA VAL A 470 47.61 -4.94 -10.24
C VAL A 470 47.70 -3.41 -10.21
N PRO A 471 46.58 -2.68 -10.35
CA PRO A 471 46.57 -1.24 -10.13
C PRO A 471 46.87 -0.92 -8.67
N SER A 472 47.85 -0.05 -8.44
CA SER A 472 48.10 0.57 -7.14
C SER A 472 46.87 1.37 -6.68
N ALA A 473 46.60 1.31 -5.37
CA ALA A 473 45.52 2.06 -4.72
C ALA A 473 45.62 3.57 -5.02
N PRO A 474 44.49 4.25 -5.33
CA PRO A 474 44.48 5.70 -5.49
C PRO A 474 44.79 6.39 -4.16
N SER A 475 45.75 7.32 -4.20
CA SER A 475 46.02 8.26 -3.13
C SER A 475 44.79 9.15 -2.88
N VAL A 476 44.45 9.33 -1.61
CA VAL A 476 43.40 10.23 -1.13
C VAL A 476 43.72 11.67 -1.56
N PRO A 477 42.84 12.36 -2.31
CA PRO A 477 43.01 13.79 -2.57
C PRO A 477 42.75 14.58 -1.28
N SER A 478 43.68 15.47 -0.96
CA SER A 478 43.54 16.49 0.09
C SER A 478 42.28 17.32 -0.13
N GLN A 479 41.56 17.57 0.96
CA GLN A 479 40.40 18.47 1.02
C GLN A 479 40.68 19.82 0.35
N PRO A 480 39.84 20.27 -0.60
CA PRO A 480 39.81 21.66 -1.03
C PRO A 480 39.26 22.53 0.11
N SER A 481 40.00 23.59 0.45
CA SER A 481 39.55 24.64 1.35
C SER A 481 38.32 25.33 0.79
N VAL A 482 37.26 25.40 1.61
CA VAL A 482 36.01 26.13 1.31
C VAL A 482 36.30 27.63 1.18
N PRO A 483 35.90 28.30 0.08
CA PRO A 483 35.90 29.76 0.02
C PRO A 483 34.78 30.31 0.91
N SER A 484 35.08 31.33 1.70
CA SER A 484 34.09 32.13 2.43
C SER A 484 33.09 32.74 1.44
N VAL A 485 31.83 32.31 1.52
CA VAL A 485 30.74 32.90 0.73
C VAL A 485 30.30 34.20 1.38
N ALA A 486 30.23 35.23 0.54
CA ALA A 486 29.84 36.59 0.86
C ALA A 486 28.39 36.69 1.38
N SER A 487 28.20 37.65 2.29
CA SER A 487 26.92 38.09 2.84
C SER A 487 25.89 38.39 1.74
N VAL A 488 24.75 37.71 1.79
CA VAL A 488 23.58 38.00 0.93
C VAL A 488 22.88 39.26 1.44
N PRO A 489 22.47 40.20 0.57
CA PRO A 489 21.78 41.43 0.98
C PRO A 489 20.35 41.14 1.47
N SER A 490 19.94 41.85 2.51
CA SER A 490 18.60 41.85 3.09
C SER A 490 17.53 42.11 2.04
N ARG A 491 16.51 41.23 1.97
CA ARG A 491 15.28 41.47 1.21
C ARG A 491 14.49 42.63 1.83
N PRO A 492 13.86 43.50 1.01
CA PRO A 492 12.96 44.55 1.51
C PRO A 492 11.66 43.95 2.05
N PRO A 493 11.00 44.63 3.02
CA PRO A 493 9.78 44.14 3.65
C PRO A 493 8.61 44.15 2.66
N VAL A 494 7.92 43.01 2.57
CA VAL A 494 6.66 42.89 1.83
C VAL A 494 5.54 43.50 2.67
N ILE A 495 4.93 44.55 2.13
CA ILE A 495 3.78 45.26 2.70
C ILE A 495 2.59 44.29 2.77
N SER A 496 2.10 44.08 3.99
CA SER A 496 0.90 43.30 4.29
C SER A 496 -0.35 44.02 3.78
N GLY A 497 -1.16 43.34 2.97
CA GLY A 497 -2.53 43.75 2.65
C GLY A 497 -3.51 43.35 3.76
N PRO A 498 -4.65 44.04 3.93
CA PRO A 498 -5.62 43.75 4.98
C PRO A 498 -6.64 42.70 4.49
N SER A 499 -6.62 41.51 5.09
CA SER A 499 -7.78 40.59 5.04
C SER A 499 -7.74 39.59 6.20
N GLY A 500 -8.60 39.84 7.18
CA GLY A 500 -8.73 39.11 8.44
C GLY A 500 -9.36 37.73 8.31
N GLN A 501 -8.57 36.75 7.90
CA GLN A 501 -8.83 35.34 8.17
C GLN A 501 -7.58 34.74 8.83
N PRO A 502 -7.67 34.16 10.05
CA PRO A 502 -6.52 33.56 10.70
C PRO A 502 -6.00 32.39 9.85
N GLN A 503 -4.81 32.55 9.25
CA GLN A 503 -4.17 31.48 8.51
C GLN A 503 -3.86 30.33 9.47
N MET A 504 -4.38 29.14 9.16
CA MET A 504 -4.09 27.94 9.94
C MET A 504 -2.69 27.43 9.60
N SER A 505 -1.81 27.36 10.59
CA SER A 505 -0.48 26.75 10.44
C SER A 505 -0.53 25.23 10.69
N PHE A 506 0.31 24.46 9.99
CA PHE A 506 0.47 23.02 10.17
C PHE A 506 1.93 22.69 10.44
N CYS A 507 2.18 21.65 11.24
CA CYS A 507 3.51 21.15 11.51
C CYS A 507 4.11 20.54 10.23
N THR A 508 5.26 21.05 9.80
CA THR A 508 5.96 20.56 8.60
C THR A 508 6.50 19.14 8.77
N GLN A 509 6.72 18.70 10.01
CA GLN A 509 7.26 17.38 10.31
C GLN A 509 6.20 16.28 10.37
N CYS A 510 5.04 16.52 10.99
CA CYS A 510 4.00 15.50 11.17
C CYS A 510 2.64 15.83 10.54
N GLY A 511 2.49 17.02 9.95
CA GLY A 511 1.26 17.47 9.30
C GLY A 511 0.13 17.89 10.25
N MET A 512 0.31 17.80 11.56
CA MET A 512 -0.73 18.17 12.53
C MET A 512 -0.96 19.68 12.59
N ARG A 513 -2.23 20.07 12.75
CA ARG A 513 -2.64 21.47 12.88
C ARG A 513 -2.02 22.10 14.13
N LEU A 514 -1.45 23.28 13.98
CA LEU A 514 -0.84 24.02 15.08
C LEU A 514 -1.86 24.98 15.69
N GLY A 515 -1.90 25.04 17.02
CA GLY A 515 -2.64 26.09 17.72
C GLY A 515 -2.01 27.46 17.45
N GLN A 516 -2.82 28.51 17.49
CA GLN A 516 -2.35 29.88 17.29
C GLN A 516 -1.28 30.21 18.35
N GLY A 517 -0.06 30.57 17.92
CA GLY A 517 1.06 30.91 18.80
C GLY A 517 1.89 29.73 19.32
N HIS A 518 1.65 28.49 18.89
CA HIS A 518 2.48 27.35 19.28
C HIS A 518 3.84 27.38 18.57
N ARG A 519 4.93 27.48 19.35
CA ARG A 519 6.31 27.37 18.83
C ARG A 519 6.78 25.94 18.62
N PHE A 520 6.04 24.97 19.17
CA PHE A 520 6.28 23.54 19.04
C PHE A 520 4.98 22.84 18.68
N CYS A 521 5.07 21.81 17.85
CA CYS A 521 3.94 20.95 17.57
C CYS A 521 3.53 20.19 18.84
N GLY A 522 2.32 20.43 19.35
CA GLY A 522 1.81 19.73 20.53
C GLY A 522 1.68 18.20 20.34
N PHE A 523 1.78 17.70 19.11
CA PHE A 523 1.75 16.27 18.81
C PHE A 523 3.14 15.63 18.74
N CYS A 524 4.06 16.19 17.95
CA CYS A 524 5.39 15.57 17.74
C CYS A 524 6.55 16.28 18.45
N GLY A 525 6.31 17.40 19.13
CA GLY A 525 7.33 18.16 19.86
C GLY A 525 8.31 18.97 18.99
N ASN A 526 8.28 18.81 17.66
CA ASN A 526 9.19 19.56 16.78
C ASN A 526 8.89 21.07 16.78
N PRO A 527 9.94 21.91 16.73
CA PRO A 527 9.78 23.36 16.60
C PRO A 527 9.10 23.69 15.27
N VAL A 528 8.30 24.74 15.28
CA VAL A 528 7.66 25.28 14.08
C VAL A 528 8.64 26.30 13.50
N ASP A 529 9.16 26.04 12.31
CA ASP A 529 10.03 26.99 11.59
C ASP A 529 9.28 28.32 11.47
N SER A 530 9.87 29.38 12.05
CA SER A 530 9.26 30.71 12.20
C SER A 530 9.44 31.55 10.94
#